data_AF-A0A8T8HX50-F1
#
_entry.id   AF-A0A8T8HX50-F1
#
_cell.length_a   1.000
_cell.length_b   1.000
_cell.length_c   1.000
_cell.angle_alpha   90.00
_cell.angle_beta   90.00
_cell.angle_gamma   90.00
#
_symmetry.space_group_name_H-M   'P 1'
#
loop_
_entity.id
_entity.type
_entity.pdbx_description
1 polymer ?
#
loop_
_entity_poly.entity_id
_entity_poly.type
_entity_poly.pdbx_seq_one_letter_code
_entity_poly.pdbx_strand_id
1 'polypeptide(L)'
;VVPWAESGGMAAAGWVAPSGIDPPNWSFSLPLPASTAEYAALAERCVVALRDAYGLSGSDGLVYKAWRDGEYPLAGESWSPERMAARDRGEDPVVMPWLGLPTARG
;
A
#
# COMPACT_ATOMS: atom_id res chain seq x y z
N VAL A 1 -0.78 4.61 16.57
CA VAL A 1 0.36 3.67 16.49
C VAL A 1 -0.19 2.28 16.64
N VAL A 2 0.05 1.42 15.65
CA VAL A 2 -0.36 0.02 15.67
C VAL A 2 0.36 -0.66 16.84
N PRO A 3 -0.35 -1.08 17.91
CA PRO A 3 0.26 -1.35 19.23
C PRO A 3 1.06 -2.66 19.31
N TRP A 4 1.16 -3.43 18.21
CA TRP A 4 1.76 -4.76 18.17
C TRP A 4 3.04 -4.86 17.32
N ALA A 5 3.54 -3.75 16.77
CA ALA A 5 4.83 -3.73 16.07
C ALA A 5 5.99 -3.43 17.03
N GLU A 6 7.05 -4.24 17.01
CA GLU A 6 8.32 -3.91 17.66
C GLU A 6 8.91 -2.64 17.04
N SER A 7 8.67 -1.50 17.68
CA SER A 7 8.90 -0.16 17.12
C SER A 7 10.39 0.13 16.84
N GLY A 8 11.29 -0.51 17.59
CA GLY A 8 12.74 -0.41 17.37
C GLY A 8 13.20 -1.05 16.06
N GLY A 9 12.63 -2.21 15.69
CA GLY A 9 12.97 -2.91 14.45
C GLY A 9 12.50 -2.14 13.21
N MET A 10 11.30 -1.56 13.27
CA MET A 10 10.75 -0.73 12.19
C MET A 10 11.60 0.51 11.92
N ALA A 11 12.00 1.24 12.98
CA ALA A 11 12.84 2.43 12.83
C ALA A 11 14.24 2.10 12.29
N ALA A 12 14.87 1.02 12.79
CA ALA A 12 16.18 0.56 12.30
C ALA A 12 16.12 0.14 10.82
N ALA A 13 15.01 -0.46 10.40
CA ALA A 13 14.71 -0.76 9.01
C ALA A 13 14.21 0.46 8.22
N GLY A 14 14.47 1.69 8.67
CA GLY A 14 14.24 2.93 7.92
C GLY A 14 12.79 3.33 7.70
N TRP A 15 11.84 2.71 8.40
CA TRP A 15 10.44 3.12 8.37
C TRP A 15 10.23 4.37 9.21
N VAL A 16 9.39 5.28 8.71
CA VAL A 16 8.93 6.46 9.42
C VAL A 16 7.74 6.07 10.30
N ALA A 17 7.81 6.43 11.58
CA ALA A 17 6.75 6.16 12.53
C ALA A 17 5.47 6.96 12.17
N PRO A 18 4.27 6.43 12.47
CA PRO A 18 3.03 7.18 12.29
C PRO A 18 3.07 8.51 13.07
N SER A 19 2.85 9.64 12.40
CA SER A 19 2.80 10.97 13.02
C SER A 19 1.39 11.54 12.96
N GLY A 20 0.60 11.35 14.03
CA GLY A 20 -0.76 11.87 14.13
C GLY A 20 -1.84 10.92 13.62
N ILE A 21 -2.89 11.47 13.00
CA ILE A 21 -4.09 10.73 12.59
C ILE A 21 -3.90 10.06 11.21
N ASP A 22 -3.02 10.58 10.34
CA ASP A 22 -2.86 10.10 8.97
C ASP A 22 -1.41 10.29 8.44
N PRO A 23 -0.73 9.22 7.96
CA PRO A 23 -1.16 7.83 7.96
C PRO A 23 -1.08 7.19 9.37
N PRO A 24 -2.04 6.32 9.75
CA PRO A 24 -2.03 5.63 11.03
C PRO A 24 -0.95 4.52 11.13
N ASN A 25 -0.19 4.31 10.05
CA ASN A 25 0.74 3.20 9.84
C ASN A 25 2.18 3.69 9.67
N TRP A 26 3.13 2.78 9.87
CA TRP A 26 4.52 3.01 9.49
C TRP A 26 4.62 3.20 7.97
N SER A 27 5.46 4.13 7.53
CA SER A 27 5.58 4.49 6.11
C SER A 27 7.02 4.55 5.63
N PHE A 28 7.24 4.29 4.34
CA PHE A 28 8.51 4.52 3.66
C PHE A 28 8.24 5.22 2.34
N SER A 29 8.97 6.30 2.04
CA SER A 29 8.83 7.03 0.78
C SER A 29 9.83 6.53 -0.23
N LEU A 30 9.35 6.01 -1.36
CA LEU A 30 10.15 5.69 -2.53
C LEU A 30 9.94 6.78 -3.60
N PRO A 31 10.91 7.68 -3.84
CA PRO A 31 10.80 8.69 -4.88
C PRO A 31 10.67 8.06 -6.26
N LEU A 32 9.86 8.67 -7.13
CA LEU A 32 9.68 8.22 -8.51
C LEU A 32 10.37 9.19 -9.49
N PRO A 33 10.95 8.69 -10.59
CA PRO A 33 10.98 7.28 -10.99
C PRO A 33 11.99 6.47 -10.16
N ALA A 34 11.60 5.24 -9.80
CA ALA A 34 12.47 4.30 -9.08
C ALA A 34 12.94 3.18 -10.01
N SER A 35 14.17 2.75 -9.83
CA SER A 35 14.78 1.62 -10.51
C SER A 35 14.27 0.28 -9.96
N THR A 36 14.44 -0.79 -10.75
CA THR A 36 14.15 -2.17 -10.31
C THR A 36 14.89 -2.53 -9.02
N ALA A 37 16.13 -2.05 -8.85
CA ALA A 37 16.92 -2.30 -7.65
C ALA A 37 16.33 -1.62 -6.40
N GLU A 38 15.81 -0.40 -6.54
CA GLU A 38 15.14 0.31 -5.44
C GLU A 38 13.82 -0.36 -5.06
N TYR A 39 13.06 -0.86 -6.05
CA TYR A 39 11.88 -1.68 -5.78
C TYR A 39 12.21 -3.00 -5.07
N ALA A 40 13.30 -3.67 -5.47
CA ALA A 40 13.76 -4.88 -4.78
C ALA A 40 14.14 -4.57 -3.32
N ALA A 41 14.87 -3.49 -3.08
CA ALA A 41 15.22 -3.05 -1.73
C ALA A 41 13.98 -2.69 -0.88
N LEU A 42 12.95 -2.07 -1.48
CA LEU A 42 11.68 -1.83 -0.80
C LEU A 42 10.96 -3.13 -0.44
N ALA A 43 10.93 -4.11 -1.35
CA ALA A 43 10.34 -5.41 -1.10
C ALA A 43 11.04 -6.15 0.05
N GLU A 44 12.36 -6.14 0.09
CA GLU A 44 13.14 -6.71 1.21
C GLU A 44 12.82 -6.02 2.54
N ARG A 45 12.70 -4.69 2.54
CA ARG A 45 12.32 -3.91 3.72
C ARG A 45 10.93 -4.29 4.24
N CYS A 46 9.98 -4.56 3.34
CA CYS A 46 8.65 -5.09 3.70
C CYS A 46 8.74 -6.49 4.33
N VAL A 47 9.56 -7.39 3.79
CA VAL A 47 9.76 -8.73 4.35
C VAL A 47 10.32 -8.67 5.77
N VAL A 48 11.33 -7.81 6.00
CA VAL A 48 11.90 -7.57 7.35
C VAL A 48 10.82 -7.04 8.30
N ALA A 49 10.03 -6.05 7.88
CA ALA A 49 8.96 -5.52 8.72
C ALA A 49 7.93 -6.59 9.11
N LEU A 50 7.43 -7.36 8.13
CA LEU A 50 6.42 -8.39 8.34
C LEU A 50 6.93 -9.55 9.21
N ARG A 51 8.17 -9.99 8.99
CA ARG A 51 8.75 -11.11 9.73
C ARG A 51 9.21 -10.69 11.12
N ASP A 52 10.00 -9.62 11.20
CA ASP A 52 10.80 -9.34 12.39
C ASP A 52 10.07 -8.40 13.35
N ALA A 53 9.27 -7.45 12.84
CA ALA A 53 8.52 -6.53 13.70
C ALA A 53 7.10 -7.02 14.01
N TYR A 54 6.51 -7.77 13.07
CA TYR A 54 5.12 -8.25 13.14
C TYR A 54 5.02 -9.76 13.40
N GLY A 55 6.13 -10.49 13.45
CA GLY A 55 6.19 -11.89 13.87
C GLY A 55 5.57 -12.90 12.89
N LEU A 56 5.35 -12.52 11.63
CA LEU A 56 4.75 -13.41 10.65
C LEU A 56 5.78 -14.45 10.17
N SER A 57 5.46 -15.73 10.36
CA SER A 57 6.30 -16.85 9.93
C SER A 57 6.19 -17.16 8.42
N GLY A 58 5.16 -16.65 7.75
CA GLY A 58 4.89 -16.88 6.33
C GLY A 58 3.71 -16.04 5.82
N SER A 59 3.44 -16.14 4.52
CA SER A 59 2.37 -15.39 3.85
C SER A 59 0.96 -15.87 4.18
N ASP A 60 0.81 -17.06 4.76
CA ASP A 60 -0.50 -17.69 4.99
C ASP A 60 -1.40 -16.90 5.96
N GLY A 61 -0.81 -16.06 6.81
CA GLY A 61 -1.53 -15.16 7.70
C GLY A 61 -1.91 -13.81 7.08
N LEU A 62 -1.52 -13.55 5.83
CA LEU A 62 -1.77 -12.27 5.16
C LEU A 62 -3.08 -12.31 4.37
N VAL A 63 -3.80 -11.20 4.45
CA VAL A 63 -4.92 -10.87 3.57
C VAL A 63 -4.60 -9.56 2.86
N TYR A 64 -5.19 -9.32 1.69
CA TYR A 64 -5.01 -8.06 0.97
C TYR A 64 -6.34 -7.35 0.74
N LYS A 65 -6.33 -6.02 0.84
CA LYS A 65 -7.38 -5.16 0.31
C LYS A 65 -6.73 -4.23 -0.70
N ALA A 66 -7.27 -4.18 -1.90
CA ALA A 66 -6.80 -3.29 -2.95
C ALA A 66 -8.02 -2.63 -3.59
N TRP A 67 -7.85 -1.37 -3.94
CA TRP A 67 -8.80 -0.60 -4.73
C TRP A 67 -8.02 0.26 -5.70
N ARG A 68 -8.70 0.71 -6.74
CA ARG A 68 -8.20 1.66 -7.71
C ARG A 68 -9.24 2.75 -7.83
N ASP A 69 -8.87 3.97 -7.51
CA ASP A 69 -9.79 5.09 -7.64
C ASP A 69 -10.18 5.28 -9.10
N GLY A 70 -11.42 5.72 -9.29
CA GLY A 70 -11.88 6.15 -10.60
C GLY A 70 -11.13 7.40 -11.06
N GLU A 71 -11.14 7.60 -12.36
CA GLU A 71 -10.70 8.83 -12.97
C GLU A 71 -11.66 9.97 -12.59
N TYR A 72 -11.07 11.08 -12.17
CA TYR A 72 -11.77 12.33 -11.90
C TYR A 72 -11.04 13.50 -12.56
N PRO A 73 -11.77 14.54 -13.00
CA PRO A 73 -11.13 15.76 -13.47
C PRO A 73 -10.25 16.35 -12.37
N LEU A 74 -9.07 16.84 -12.76
CA LEU A 74 -8.24 17.61 -11.84
C LEU A 74 -8.95 18.91 -11.45
N ALA A 75 -8.55 19.50 -10.32
CA ALA A 75 -9.12 20.77 -9.88
C ALA A 75 -9.03 21.84 -10.99
N GLY A 76 -10.19 22.38 -11.40
CA GLY A 76 -10.28 23.38 -12.47
C GLY A 76 -10.46 22.82 -13.89
N GLU A 77 -10.43 21.49 -14.06
CA GLU A 77 -10.73 20.85 -15.34
C GLU A 77 -12.23 20.54 -15.43
N SER A 78 -12.84 20.80 -16.59
CA SER A 78 -14.21 20.40 -16.90
C SER A 78 -14.20 19.32 -17.98
N TRP A 79 -14.89 18.22 -17.73
CA TRP A 79 -15.02 17.12 -18.70
C TRP A 79 -16.39 17.17 -19.39
N SER A 80 -16.43 16.83 -20.67
CA SER A 80 -17.70 16.70 -21.39
C SER A 80 -18.53 15.52 -20.85
N PRO A 81 -19.86 15.50 -21.05
CA PRO A 81 -20.69 14.37 -20.66
C PRO A 81 -20.23 13.03 -21.25
N GLU A 82 -19.76 13.04 -22.50
CA GLU A 82 -19.27 11.85 -23.20
C GLU A 82 -17.98 11.33 -22.56
N ARG A 83 -17.04 12.23 -22.24
CA ARG A 83 -15.81 11.86 -21.52
C ARG A 83 -16.11 11.35 -20.11
N MET A 84 -17.04 12.01 -19.41
CA MET A 84 -17.50 11.57 -18.10
C MET A 84 -18.15 10.17 -18.13
N ALA A 85 -18.82 9.82 -19.22
CA ALA A 85 -19.43 8.50 -19.41
C ALA A 85 -18.40 7.41 -19.72
N ALA A 86 -17.33 7.74 -20.46
CA ALA A 86 -16.28 6.82 -20.86
C ALA A 86 -15.14 6.65 -19.82
N ARG A 87 -15.12 7.47 -18.76
CA ARG A 87 -14.06 7.45 -17.76
C ARG A 87 -13.95 6.10 -17.05
N ASP A 88 -12.73 5.78 -16.64
CA ASP A 88 -12.53 4.65 -15.75
C ASP A 88 -13.17 4.93 -14.39
N ARG A 89 -14.09 4.07 -13.96
CA ARG A 89 -14.81 4.25 -12.68
C ARG A 89 -14.00 3.77 -11.48
N GLY A 90 -12.84 3.18 -11.71
CA GLY A 90 -12.08 2.51 -10.68
C GLY A 90 -12.66 1.13 -10.40
N GLU A 91 -12.10 0.49 -9.39
CA GLU A 91 -12.46 -0.87 -8.98
C GLU A 91 -12.20 -1.01 -7.47
N ASP A 92 -13.22 -1.43 -6.71
CA ASP A 92 -13.09 -1.76 -5.29
C ASP A 92 -14.00 -2.97 -4.97
N PRO A 93 -13.46 -4.15 -4.63
CA PRO A 93 -12.03 -4.46 -4.53
C PRO A 93 -11.40 -4.80 -5.90
N VAL A 94 -10.14 -4.43 -6.10
CA VAL A 94 -9.31 -4.97 -7.19
C VAL A 94 -8.90 -6.40 -6.86
N VAL A 95 -9.26 -7.35 -7.72
CA VAL A 95 -8.88 -8.76 -7.55
C VAL A 95 -7.55 -9.06 -8.23
N MET A 96 -6.59 -9.62 -7.48
CA MET A 96 -5.23 -9.93 -7.95
C MET A 96 -4.92 -11.41 -7.70
N PRO A 97 -5.39 -12.33 -8.55
CA PRO A 97 -5.20 -13.77 -8.35
C PRO A 97 -3.72 -14.18 -8.32
N TRP A 98 -2.88 -13.44 -9.05
CA TRP A 98 -1.43 -13.64 -9.13
C TRP A 98 -0.69 -13.28 -7.84
N LEU A 99 -1.35 -12.63 -6.87
CA LEU A 99 -0.75 -12.30 -5.57
C LEU A 99 -0.66 -13.52 -4.65
N GLY A 100 -1.47 -14.56 -4.90
CA GLY A 100 -1.49 -15.77 -4.05
C GLY A 100 -1.99 -15.53 -2.61
N LEU A 101 -2.56 -14.35 -2.34
CA LEU A 101 -3.12 -13.98 -1.03
C LEU A 101 -4.65 -13.91 -1.10
N PRO A 102 -5.37 -14.26 -0.03
CA PRO A 102 -6.82 -14.04 0.06
C PRO A 102 -7.18 -12.55 0.20
N THR A 103 -8.34 -12.15 -0.32
CA THR A 103 -8.90 -10.81 -0.09
C THR A 103 -9.38 -10.65 1.35
N ALA A 104 -9.11 -9.49 1.97
CA ALA A 104 -9.66 -9.14 3.27
C ALA A 104 -11.19 -9.08 3.20
N ARG A 105 -11.87 -9.66 4.19
CA ARG A 105 -13.32 -9.51 4.35
C ARG A 105 -13.59 -8.14 4.99
N GLY A 106 -14.47 -7.35 4.35
CA GLY A 106 -14.88 -6.03 4.84
C GLY A 106 -15.72 -6.09 6.11
#